data_AF-Q4N7F7-F1
#
_entry.id   AF-Q4N7F7-F1
#
_cell.length_a   1.000
_cell.length_b   1.000
_cell.length_c   1.000
_cell.angle_alpha   90.00
_cell.angle_beta   90.00
_cell.angle_gamma   90.00
#
_symmetry.space_group_name_H-M   'P 1'
#
loop_
_entity.id
_entity.type
_entity.pdbx_description
1 polymer ?
#
loop_
_entity_poly.entity_id
_entity_poly.type
_entity_poly.pdbx_seq_one_letter_code
_entity_poly.pdbx_strand_id
1 'polypeptide(L)'
;MSRLFLRLLFCVILFKFALGTSYYKDSKVLEVKEDDFDNKVKSFKVTLVKFYNESCKKCVEFSEVYKNLANIFHDLVQVVAVKDENVSKKYKVKSFPSLKLFLGNGKESEPDVVDVDEGRDLDDLVSFTLKNLKKHVKHRAAKFIPKDSKKVVVQLTSDNFHSLVTDDTYNQWLVKFYAPWCGHCKNLEPEWMSLPKKSKGVKVGRVDCTSHQSLCAQFNVKGYPTILLFNKGEKNPKTAMNYEGQRTAADILAFAKKNDKALSPPTHATLVAELKEKCSGPLCLLFFFKPSTKEENLKTLKNFASKHTAPFALAYSLVGENEQWERVFGLKEFPAVVGLNLAKGVYLPLNSEFSKENLNKFVKSILSGKATGIKLSDDLKDTNDEL
;
A
#
# COMPACT_ATOMS: atom_id res chain seq x y z
N MET A 1 -42.52 -41.22 -62.81
CA MET A 1 -43.40 -40.68 -61.74
C MET A 1 -43.81 -41.86 -60.88
N SER A 2 -43.51 -41.92 -59.58
CA SER A 2 -44.27 -41.13 -58.63
C SER A 2 -43.59 -41.18 -57.26
N ARG A 3 -42.98 -40.06 -56.88
CA ARG A 3 -43.10 -39.36 -55.59
C ARG A 3 -42.87 -40.09 -54.25
N LEU A 4 -42.52 -41.38 -54.19
CA LEU A 4 -42.34 -42.07 -52.90
C LEU A 4 -40.89 -42.28 -52.45
N PHE A 5 -39.92 -42.41 -53.36
CA PHE A 5 -38.51 -42.62 -52.96
C PHE A 5 -37.72 -41.33 -52.68
N LEU A 6 -38.23 -40.17 -53.09
CA LEU A 6 -37.57 -38.87 -52.87
C LEU A 6 -37.94 -38.21 -51.53
N ARG A 7 -38.86 -38.80 -50.74
CA ARG A 7 -39.24 -38.29 -49.42
C ARG A 7 -38.52 -38.97 -48.25
N LEU A 8 -37.86 -40.11 -48.45
CA LEU A 8 -37.06 -40.77 -47.41
C LEU A 8 -35.58 -40.39 -47.44
N LEU A 9 -35.04 -39.89 -48.57
CA LEU A 9 -33.67 -39.37 -48.62
C LEU A 9 -33.55 -37.88 -48.24
N PHE A 10 -34.67 -37.15 -48.17
CA PHE A 10 -34.71 -35.77 -47.68
C PHE A 10 -34.99 -35.65 -46.17
N CYS A 11 -35.23 -36.77 -45.48
CA CYS A 11 -35.37 -36.80 -44.02
C CYS A 11 -34.06 -37.14 -43.29
N VAL A 12 -33.03 -37.61 -44.02
CA VAL A 12 -31.71 -37.94 -43.44
C VAL A 12 -30.67 -36.82 -43.63
N ILE A 13 -30.98 -35.78 -44.43
CA ILE A 13 -30.05 -34.66 -44.70
C ILE A 13 -30.50 -33.32 -44.06
N LEU A 14 -31.63 -33.29 -43.35
CA LEU A 14 -32.03 -32.18 -42.47
C LEU A 14 -32.17 -32.59 -41.00
N PHE A 15 -31.40 -33.62 -40.60
CA PHE A 15 -31.13 -33.93 -39.20
C PHE A 15 -29.62 -33.83 -38.88
N LYS A 16 -28.91 -32.89 -39.53
CA LYS A 16 -27.84 -32.17 -38.82
C LYS A 16 -28.52 -31.14 -37.93
N PHE A 17 -29.19 -31.62 -36.88
CA PHE A 17 -29.50 -30.79 -35.73
C PHE A 17 -28.17 -30.19 -35.29
N ALA A 18 -28.13 -28.86 -35.26
CA ALA A 18 -27.01 -28.07 -34.78
C ALA A 18 -26.70 -28.44 -33.32
N LEU A 19 -25.89 -29.47 -33.12
CA LEU A 19 -25.20 -29.67 -31.86
C LEU A 19 -23.99 -28.74 -31.88
N GLY A 20 -24.24 -27.47 -31.60
CA GLY A 20 -23.18 -26.54 -31.24
C GLY A 20 -22.47 -27.08 -30.01
N THR A 21 -21.27 -27.62 -30.18
CA THR A 21 -20.43 -28.01 -29.05
C THR A 21 -20.05 -26.73 -28.31
N SER A 22 -20.55 -26.58 -27.08
CA SER A 22 -20.16 -25.47 -26.20
C SER A 22 -18.63 -25.40 -26.11
N TYR A 23 -18.08 -24.20 -26.27
CA TYR A 23 -16.63 -23.94 -26.18
C TYR A 23 -16.04 -24.39 -24.84
N TYR A 24 -16.87 -24.47 -23.81
CA TYR A 24 -16.51 -24.78 -22.42
C TYR A 24 -16.93 -26.17 -21.96
N LYS A 25 -17.36 -27.03 -22.88
CA LYS A 25 -17.60 -28.44 -22.57
C LYS A 25 -16.36 -29.05 -21.89
N ASP A 26 -16.61 -29.84 -20.85
CA ASP A 26 -15.60 -30.54 -20.04
C ASP A 26 -14.57 -29.60 -19.37
N SER A 27 -14.95 -28.35 -19.08
CA SER A 27 -14.12 -27.39 -18.36
C SER A 27 -14.76 -26.90 -17.05
N LYS A 28 -13.96 -26.26 -16.19
CA LYS A 28 -14.46 -25.63 -14.94
C LYS A 28 -15.14 -24.27 -15.16
N VAL A 29 -15.26 -23.82 -16.40
CA VAL A 29 -15.98 -22.59 -16.74
C VAL A 29 -17.48 -22.85 -16.69
N LEU A 30 -18.20 -22.06 -15.90
CA LEU A 30 -19.65 -22.17 -15.78
C LEU A 30 -20.32 -21.35 -16.88
N GLU A 31 -20.96 -22.03 -17.84
CA GLU A 31 -21.85 -21.35 -18.78
C GLU A 31 -23.20 -21.06 -18.13
N VAL A 32 -23.61 -19.80 -18.13
CA VAL A 32 -24.79 -19.33 -17.39
C VAL A 32 -25.76 -18.62 -18.34
N LYS A 33 -27.07 -18.85 -18.14
CA LYS A 33 -28.19 -18.21 -18.84
C LYS A 33 -28.71 -17.01 -18.05
N GLU A 34 -29.52 -16.16 -18.67
CA GLU A 34 -30.09 -14.94 -18.05
C GLU A 34 -30.67 -15.20 -16.65
N ASP A 35 -31.61 -16.14 -16.53
CA ASP A 35 -32.36 -16.40 -15.29
C ASP A 35 -31.49 -16.79 -14.09
N ASP A 36 -30.30 -17.35 -14.33
CA ASP A 36 -29.40 -17.83 -13.27
C ASP A 36 -28.19 -16.89 -13.07
N PHE A 37 -28.01 -15.89 -13.96
CA PHE A 37 -26.82 -15.02 -13.93
C PHE A 37 -26.68 -14.25 -12.62
N ASP A 38 -27.74 -13.54 -12.22
CA ASP A 38 -27.75 -12.71 -11.00
C ASP A 38 -27.49 -13.57 -9.76
N ASN A 39 -28.09 -14.76 -9.69
CA ASN A 39 -27.88 -15.69 -8.59
C ASN A 39 -26.42 -16.13 -8.50
N LYS A 40 -25.76 -16.44 -9.63
CA LYS A 40 -24.34 -16.84 -9.62
C LYS A 40 -23.42 -15.72 -9.16
N VAL A 41 -23.55 -14.52 -9.73
CA VAL A 41 -22.65 -13.40 -9.40
C VAL A 41 -22.89 -12.81 -8.01
N LYS A 42 -24.09 -12.98 -7.43
CA LYS A 42 -24.41 -12.55 -6.05
C LYS A 42 -24.07 -13.60 -4.99
N SER A 43 -24.26 -14.89 -5.30
CA SER A 43 -24.02 -15.97 -4.34
C SER A 43 -22.54 -16.27 -4.11
N PHE A 44 -21.72 -16.12 -5.14
CA PHE A 44 -20.29 -16.34 -5.04
C PHE A 44 -19.55 -15.04 -4.72
N LYS A 45 -18.51 -15.11 -3.88
CA LYS A 45 -17.86 -13.91 -3.31
C LYS A 45 -17.08 -13.10 -4.35
N VAL A 46 -16.48 -13.76 -5.33
CA VAL A 46 -15.78 -13.14 -6.46
C VAL A 46 -15.97 -13.99 -7.71
N THR A 47 -16.52 -13.40 -8.77
CA THR A 47 -16.82 -14.08 -10.04
C THR A 47 -16.20 -13.32 -11.20
N LEU A 48 -15.30 -13.97 -11.94
CA LEU A 48 -14.79 -13.47 -13.22
C LEU A 48 -15.75 -13.89 -14.32
N VAL A 49 -16.29 -12.94 -15.07
CA VAL A 49 -17.31 -13.16 -16.09
C VAL A 49 -16.79 -12.78 -17.46
N LYS A 50 -16.88 -13.72 -18.41
CA LYS A 50 -16.68 -13.49 -19.84
C LYS A 50 -18.03 -13.35 -20.53
N PHE A 51 -18.26 -12.17 -21.08
CA PHE A 51 -19.34 -11.90 -22.03
C PHE A 51 -18.85 -12.24 -23.43
N TYR A 52 -19.62 -13.04 -24.16
CA TYR A 52 -19.23 -13.50 -25.49
C TYR A 52 -20.40 -13.68 -26.44
N ASN A 53 -20.08 -13.86 -27.71
CA ASN A 53 -21.03 -14.24 -28.75
C ASN A 53 -20.44 -15.44 -29.51
N GLU A 54 -21.27 -16.35 -30.01
CA GLU A 54 -20.80 -17.52 -30.76
C GLU A 54 -20.13 -17.16 -32.09
N SER A 55 -20.53 -16.07 -32.72
CA SER A 55 -19.95 -15.57 -33.98
C SER A 55 -18.64 -14.79 -33.77
N CYS A 56 -18.18 -14.63 -32.53
CA CYS A 56 -16.98 -13.86 -32.20
C CYS A 56 -15.72 -14.72 -32.29
N LYS A 57 -14.93 -14.54 -33.36
CA LYS A 57 -13.66 -15.27 -33.58
C LYS A 57 -12.69 -15.14 -32.39
N LYS A 58 -12.48 -13.91 -31.89
CA LYS A 58 -11.62 -13.65 -30.72
C LYS A 58 -12.10 -14.36 -29.45
N CYS A 59 -13.40 -14.62 -29.32
CA CYS A 59 -13.98 -15.31 -28.19
C CYS A 59 -13.63 -16.81 -28.19
N VAL A 60 -13.49 -17.40 -29.38
CA VAL A 60 -13.03 -18.77 -29.60
C VAL A 60 -11.53 -18.88 -29.32
N GLU A 61 -10.72 -17.98 -29.89
CA GLU A 61 -9.26 -17.94 -29.68
C GLU A 61 -8.91 -17.79 -28.19
N PHE A 62 -9.65 -16.95 -27.46
CA PHE A 62 -9.44 -16.72 -26.03
C PHE A 62 -10.00 -17.82 -25.11
N SER A 63 -10.74 -18.81 -25.66
CA SER A 63 -11.43 -19.82 -24.83
C SER A 63 -10.48 -20.68 -24.01
N GLU A 64 -9.31 -21.02 -24.54
CA GLU A 64 -8.33 -21.87 -23.87
C GLU A 64 -7.67 -21.20 -22.67
N VAL A 65 -7.26 -19.93 -22.84
CA VAL A 65 -6.76 -19.10 -21.72
C VAL A 65 -7.81 -19.05 -20.61
N TYR A 66 -9.08 -18.89 -20.97
CA TYR A 66 -10.17 -18.81 -20.01
C TYR A 66 -10.45 -20.14 -19.28
N LYS A 67 -10.28 -21.29 -19.95
CA LYS A 67 -10.33 -22.61 -19.30
C LYS A 67 -9.20 -22.79 -18.29
N ASN A 68 -7.99 -22.36 -18.64
CA ASN A 68 -6.84 -22.43 -17.75
C ASN A 68 -7.04 -21.54 -16.51
N LEU A 69 -7.62 -20.36 -16.67
CA LEU A 69 -8.00 -19.52 -15.54
C LEU A 69 -8.98 -20.22 -14.59
N ALA A 70 -9.98 -20.92 -15.12
CA ALA A 70 -10.93 -21.68 -14.30
C ALA A 70 -10.27 -22.81 -13.50
N ASN A 71 -9.20 -23.41 -14.03
CA ASN A 71 -8.41 -24.41 -13.31
C ASN A 71 -7.54 -23.77 -12.21
N ILE A 72 -6.88 -22.65 -12.50
CA ILE A 72 -6.03 -21.93 -11.54
C ILE A 72 -6.86 -21.38 -10.37
N PHE A 73 -8.02 -20.80 -10.68
CA PHE A 73 -8.89 -20.18 -9.69
C PHE A 73 -9.86 -21.12 -8.99
N HIS A 74 -9.68 -22.43 -9.16
CA HIS A 74 -10.52 -23.42 -8.53
C HIS A 74 -10.74 -23.12 -7.03
N ASP A 75 -12.00 -23.15 -6.60
CA ASP A 75 -12.48 -22.84 -5.25
C ASP A 75 -12.24 -21.39 -4.74
N LEU A 76 -11.42 -20.60 -5.42
CA LEU A 76 -11.06 -19.24 -5.00
C LEU A 76 -11.87 -18.16 -5.73
N VAL A 77 -12.01 -18.28 -7.05
CA VAL A 77 -12.78 -17.35 -7.90
C VAL A 77 -13.63 -18.15 -8.86
N GLN A 78 -14.92 -17.83 -8.93
CA GLN A 78 -15.82 -18.49 -9.86
C GLN A 78 -15.60 -17.92 -11.26
N VAL A 79 -15.39 -18.78 -12.25
CA VAL A 79 -15.16 -18.37 -13.64
C VAL A 79 -16.41 -18.71 -14.46
N VAL A 80 -17.09 -17.67 -14.95
CA VAL A 80 -18.38 -17.75 -15.64
C VAL A 80 -18.24 -17.26 -17.08
N ALA A 81 -18.98 -17.87 -18.00
CA ALA A 81 -19.18 -17.37 -19.35
C ALA A 81 -20.67 -17.18 -19.64
N VAL A 82 -21.04 -16.06 -20.24
CA VAL A 82 -22.43 -15.71 -20.60
C VAL A 82 -22.48 -15.18 -22.02
N LYS A 83 -23.44 -15.71 -22.80
CA LYS A 83 -23.70 -15.27 -24.19
C LYS A 83 -25.02 -14.54 -24.37
N ASP A 84 -25.69 -14.24 -23.27
CA ASP A 84 -27.02 -13.65 -23.26
C ASP A 84 -26.98 -12.15 -23.58
N GLU A 85 -27.85 -11.70 -24.48
CA GLU A 85 -27.90 -10.31 -24.93
C GLU A 85 -28.46 -9.36 -23.88
N ASN A 86 -29.46 -9.78 -23.10
CA ASN A 86 -30.08 -8.95 -22.07
C ASN A 86 -29.09 -8.72 -20.93
N VAL A 87 -28.39 -9.77 -20.50
CA VAL A 87 -27.31 -9.66 -19.51
C VAL A 87 -26.19 -8.75 -20.05
N SER A 88 -25.80 -8.91 -21.31
CA SER A 88 -24.79 -8.06 -21.94
C SER A 88 -25.19 -6.58 -21.96
N LYS A 89 -26.45 -6.27 -22.31
CA LYS A 89 -27.02 -4.91 -22.27
C LYS A 89 -27.04 -4.35 -20.85
N LYS A 90 -27.50 -5.13 -19.87
CA LYS A 90 -27.55 -4.74 -18.44
C LYS A 90 -26.19 -4.27 -17.93
N TYR A 91 -25.12 -4.96 -18.30
CA TYR A 91 -23.75 -4.62 -17.90
C TYR A 91 -22.98 -3.77 -18.91
N LYS A 92 -23.69 -3.13 -19.85
CA LYS A 92 -23.14 -2.16 -20.81
C LYS A 92 -21.98 -2.72 -21.64
N VAL A 93 -22.06 -3.99 -22.02
CA VAL A 93 -21.06 -4.65 -22.88
C VAL A 93 -21.22 -4.16 -24.32
N LYS A 94 -20.16 -3.60 -24.88
CA LYS A 94 -20.16 -3.01 -26.24
C LYS A 94 -19.47 -3.88 -27.30
N SER A 95 -18.59 -4.78 -26.89
CA SER A 95 -17.81 -5.64 -27.78
C SER A 95 -17.52 -6.98 -27.11
N PHE A 96 -17.18 -7.98 -27.92
CA PHE A 96 -16.89 -9.33 -27.44
C PHE A 96 -15.48 -9.78 -27.86
N PRO A 97 -14.75 -10.55 -27.02
CA PRO A 97 -15.10 -10.86 -25.64
C PRO A 97 -14.90 -9.65 -24.73
N SER A 98 -15.79 -9.48 -23.75
CA SER A 98 -15.61 -8.52 -22.65
C SER A 98 -15.49 -9.26 -21.34
N LEU A 99 -14.59 -8.81 -20.48
CA LEU A 99 -14.34 -9.41 -19.18
C LEU A 99 -14.72 -8.41 -18.09
N LYS A 100 -15.47 -8.87 -17.10
CA LYS A 100 -15.80 -8.09 -15.90
C LYS A 100 -15.63 -8.96 -14.67
N LEU A 101 -15.12 -8.36 -13.61
CA LEU A 101 -15.00 -8.99 -12.30
C LEU A 101 -16.15 -8.51 -11.41
N PHE A 102 -16.91 -9.45 -10.89
CA PHE A 102 -18.04 -9.25 -9.99
C PHE A 102 -17.59 -9.56 -8.57
N LEU A 103 -17.71 -8.58 -7.70
CA LEU A 103 -17.31 -8.67 -6.30
C LEU A 103 -18.58 -8.73 -5.44
N GLY A 104 -19.04 -9.95 -5.17
CA GLY A 104 -20.27 -10.22 -4.44
C GLY A 104 -20.23 -9.65 -3.02
N ASN A 105 -21.32 -9.03 -2.60
CA ASN A 105 -21.49 -8.46 -1.24
C ASN A 105 -22.48 -9.27 -0.37
N GLY A 106 -23.07 -10.34 -0.91
CA GLY A 106 -24.09 -11.18 -0.28
C GLY A 106 -25.26 -11.40 -1.24
N LYS A 107 -26.13 -12.38 -0.98
CA LYS A 107 -27.24 -12.73 -1.89
C LYS A 107 -28.23 -11.57 -2.12
N GLU A 108 -28.36 -10.68 -1.14
CA GLU A 108 -29.32 -9.56 -1.17
C GLU A 108 -28.72 -8.25 -1.68
N SER A 109 -27.42 -8.20 -1.99
CA SER A 109 -26.74 -6.98 -2.41
C SER A 109 -26.23 -7.09 -3.85
N GLU A 110 -26.34 -6.01 -4.61
CA GLU A 110 -25.68 -5.93 -5.91
C GLU A 110 -24.15 -6.02 -5.77
N PRO A 111 -23.48 -6.76 -6.67
CA PRO A 111 -22.03 -6.88 -6.66
C PRO A 111 -21.37 -5.59 -7.17
N ASP A 112 -20.19 -5.27 -6.65
CA ASP A 112 -19.34 -4.26 -7.27
C ASP A 112 -18.76 -4.84 -8.57
N VAL A 113 -18.88 -4.11 -9.67
CA VAL A 113 -18.44 -4.59 -11.00
C VAL A 113 -17.23 -3.80 -11.45
N VAL A 114 -16.17 -4.50 -11.82
CA VAL A 114 -14.91 -3.92 -12.30
C VAL A 114 -14.65 -4.42 -13.72
N ASP A 115 -14.43 -3.48 -14.64
CA ASP A 115 -14.03 -3.79 -16.02
C ASP A 115 -12.58 -4.27 -16.09
N VAL A 116 -12.32 -5.28 -16.92
CA VAL A 116 -10.97 -5.78 -17.21
C VAL A 116 -10.48 -5.17 -18.53
N ASP A 117 -9.99 -3.94 -18.42
CA ASP A 117 -9.65 -3.12 -19.60
C ASP A 117 -8.31 -3.52 -20.25
N GLU A 118 -7.40 -4.11 -19.48
CA GLU A 118 -6.03 -4.44 -19.90
C GLU A 118 -5.71 -5.91 -19.61
N GLY A 119 -4.72 -6.45 -20.34
CA GLY A 119 -4.23 -7.81 -20.15
C GLY A 119 -5.19 -8.88 -20.67
N ARG A 120 -4.69 -9.75 -21.53
CA ARG A 120 -5.47 -10.86 -22.12
C ARG A 120 -4.71 -12.18 -22.12
N ASP A 121 -3.46 -12.20 -21.69
CA ASP A 121 -2.78 -13.44 -21.36
C ASP A 121 -3.13 -13.91 -19.94
N LEU A 122 -2.61 -15.09 -19.61
CA LEU A 122 -2.93 -15.78 -18.37
C LEU A 122 -2.42 -15.02 -17.14
N ASP A 123 -1.18 -14.52 -17.18
CA ASP A 123 -0.50 -13.93 -16.03
C ASP A 123 -1.11 -12.58 -15.65
N ASP A 124 -1.45 -11.77 -16.65
CA ASP A 124 -2.14 -10.50 -16.46
C ASP A 124 -3.51 -10.70 -15.80
N LEU A 125 -4.28 -11.68 -16.28
CA LEU A 125 -5.62 -11.97 -15.75
C LEU A 125 -5.58 -12.57 -14.35
N VAL A 126 -4.56 -13.39 -14.04
CA VAL A 126 -4.31 -13.86 -12.69
C VAL A 126 -3.99 -12.68 -11.77
N SER A 127 -3.04 -11.84 -12.17
CA SER A 127 -2.58 -10.68 -11.39
C SER A 127 -3.70 -9.67 -11.14
N PHE A 128 -4.48 -9.35 -12.18
CA PHE A 128 -5.62 -8.45 -12.10
C PHE A 128 -6.67 -8.96 -11.11
N THR A 129 -7.05 -10.23 -11.23
CA THR A 129 -8.08 -10.85 -10.39
C THR A 129 -7.62 -10.90 -8.93
N LEU A 130 -6.37 -11.32 -8.66
CA LEU A 130 -5.82 -11.36 -7.29
C LEU A 130 -5.70 -9.97 -6.67
N LYS A 131 -5.28 -8.96 -7.43
CA LYS A 131 -5.21 -7.56 -6.98
C LYS A 131 -6.57 -7.05 -6.52
N ASN A 132 -7.60 -7.28 -7.33
CA ASN A 132 -8.96 -6.83 -7.02
C ASN A 132 -9.61 -7.65 -5.89
N LEU A 133 -9.39 -8.96 -5.85
CA LEU A 133 -9.79 -9.82 -4.73
C LEU A 133 -9.19 -9.31 -3.41
N LYS A 134 -7.87 -9.05 -3.38
CA LYS A 134 -7.18 -8.51 -2.20
C LYS A 134 -7.76 -7.16 -1.77
N LYS A 135 -8.07 -6.27 -2.72
CA LYS A 135 -8.71 -4.98 -2.43
C LYS A 135 -10.11 -5.15 -1.84
N HIS A 136 -10.93 -6.02 -2.42
CA HIS A 136 -12.30 -6.32 -1.94
C HIS A 136 -12.28 -6.88 -0.52
N VAL A 137 -11.45 -7.90 -0.29
CA VAL A 137 -11.30 -8.53 1.03
C VAL A 137 -10.81 -7.53 2.06
N LYS A 138 -9.83 -6.66 1.74
CA LYS A 138 -9.36 -5.61 2.64
C LYS A 138 -10.45 -4.62 3.03
N HIS A 139 -11.24 -4.15 2.05
CA HIS A 139 -12.34 -3.23 2.31
C HIS A 139 -13.41 -3.85 3.22
N ARG A 140 -13.76 -5.13 2.98
CA ARG A 140 -14.71 -5.86 3.82
C ARG A 140 -14.15 -6.12 5.23
N ALA A 141 -12.89 -6.55 5.33
CA ALA A 141 -12.22 -6.77 6.60
C ALA A 141 -12.21 -5.49 7.46
N ALA A 142 -12.01 -4.32 6.85
CA ALA A 142 -12.05 -3.03 7.55
C ALA A 142 -13.40 -2.75 8.26
N LYS A 143 -14.51 -3.34 7.82
CA LYS A 143 -15.83 -3.23 8.50
C LYS A 143 -15.90 -4.04 9.80
N PHE A 144 -15.16 -5.14 9.87
CA PHE A 144 -15.12 -6.04 11.03
C PHE A 144 -13.97 -5.73 11.99
N ILE A 145 -13.02 -4.90 11.55
CA ILE A 145 -11.92 -4.40 12.37
C ILE A 145 -12.46 -3.22 13.19
N PRO A 146 -12.54 -3.31 14.54
CA PRO A 146 -13.06 -2.22 15.38
C PRO A 146 -12.31 -0.91 15.12
N LYS A 147 -12.98 0.25 15.14
CA LYS A 147 -12.33 1.56 14.86
C LYS A 147 -11.14 1.87 15.79
N ASP A 148 -11.12 1.30 17.00
CA ASP A 148 -10.01 1.41 17.98
C ASP A 148 -8.84 0.44 17.73
N SER A 149 -8.96 -0.47 16.75
CA SER A 149 -7.92 -1.45 16.40
C SER A 149 -6.60 -0.84 15.90
N LYS A 150 -6.59 0.45 15.53
CA LYS A 150 -5.34 1.17 15.21
C LYS A 150 -4.41 1.27 16.42
N LYS A 151 -4.93 1.03 17.63
CA LYS A 151 -4.19 0.94 18.89
C LYS A 151 -4.23 -0.50 19.41
N VAL A 152 -3.66 -1.43 18.66
CA VAL A 152 -3.49 -2.83 19.08
C VAL A 152 -2.02 -3.19 18.98
N VAL A 153 -1.57 -4.10 19.85
CA VAL A 153 -0.23 -4.66 19.78
C VAL A 153 -0.11 -5.50 18.51
N VAL A 154 0.80 -5.12 17.63
CA VAL A 154 1.03 -5.79 16.34
C VAL A 154 1.83 -7.06 16.57
N GLN A 155 1.34 -8.20 16.07
CA GLN A 155 2.16 -9.41 15.99
C GLN A 155 3.16 -9.25 14.85
N LEU A 156 4.44 -9.17 15.22
CA LEU A 156 5.54 -9.05 14.29
C LEU A 156 6.13 -10.44 14.04
N THR A 157 6.48 -10.69 12.79
CA THR A 157 7.06 -11.93 12.25
C THR A 157 8.27 -11.57 11.39
N SER A 158 9.11 -12.55 11.07
CA SER A 158 10.23 -12.34 10.13
C SER A 158 9.77 -11.70 8.81
N ASP A 159 8.59 -12.08 8.31
CA ASP A 159 8.08 -11.62 7.00
C ASP A 159 7.58 -10.17 7.01
N ASN A 160 7.09 -9.69 8.17
CA ASN A 160 6.46 -8.37 8.26
C ASN A 160 7.30 -7.33 9.02
N PHE A 161 8.32 -7.74 9.77
CA PHE A 161 9.07 -6.83 10.62
C PHE A 161 9.73 -5.71 9.82
N HIS A 162 10.36 -6.04 8.69
CA HIS A 162 11.02 -5.05 7.86
C HIS A 162 10.04 -3.98 7.34
N SER A 163 8.96 -4.41 6.69
CA SER A 163 7.97 -3.49 6.10
C SER A 163 7.14 -2.70 7.13
N LEU A 164 6.91 -3.26 8.33
CA LEU A 164 6.11 -2.60 9.36
C LEU A 164 6.93 -1.74 10.30
N VAL A 165 8.14 -2.18 10.67
CA VAL A 165 8.98 -1.52 11.67
C VAL A 165 10.11 -0.77 10.98
N THR A 166 10.97 -1.46 10.23
CA THR A 166 12.18 -0.87 9.64
C THR A 166 11.85 0.24 8.63
N ASP A 167 10.93 -0.03 7.70
CA ASP A 167 10.48 0.94 6.68
C ASP A 167 9.61 2.05 7.26
N ASP A 168 9.03 1.85 8.44
CA ASP A 168 8.30 2.88 9.15
C ASP A 168 9.25 3.82 9.86
N THR A 169 10.04 4.54 9.08
CA THR A 169 10.91 5.62 9.52
C THR A 169 10.14 6.74 10.22
N TYR A 170 8.80 6.79 10.07
CA TYR A 170 7.98 7.90 10.54
C TYR A 170 7.52 7.80 12.00
N ASN A 171 7.35 6.58 12.49
CA ASN A 171 6.84 6.34 13.83
C ASN A 171 7.90 5.71 14.74
N GLN A 172 7.75 5.94 16.03
CA GLN A 172 8.47 5.21 17.06
C GLN A 172 7.77 3.87 17.31
N TRP A 173 8.54 2.81 17.51
CA TRP A 173 8.06 1.47 17.80
C TRP A 173 8.63 0.94 19.11
N LEU A 174 7.76 0.45 19.99
CA LEU A 174 8.10 -0.39 21.12
C LEU A 174 7.87 -1.84 20.73
N VAL A 175 8.89 -2.69 20.79
CA VAL A 175 8.78 -4.11 20.44
C VAL A 175 9.23 -4.97 21.61
N LYS A 176 8.36 -5.89 22.02
CA LYS A 176 8.68 -6.93 22.99
C LYS A 176 9.05 -8.23 22.29
N PHE A 177 10.23 -8.74 22.56
CA PHE A 177 10.70 -10.06 22.19
C PHE A 177 10.44 -11.02 23.35
N TYR A 178 9.66 -12.08 23.11
CA TYR A 178 9.14 -12.96 24.16
C TYR A 178 9.15 -14.43 23.77
N ALA A 179 8.92 -15.29 24.76
CA ALA A 179 8.56 -16.69 24.57
C ALA A 179 7.23 -17.00 25.29
N PRO A 180 6.31 -17.79 24.71
CA PRO A 180 4.97 -18.01 25.27
C PRO A 180 4.96 -18.69 26.65
N TRP A 181 5.97 -19.51 26.93
CA TRP A 181 6.11 -20.25 28.18
C TRP A 181 6.78 -19.43 29.30
N CYS A 182 7.38 -18.28 29.00
CA CYS A 182 8.13 -17.48 29.98
C CYS A 182 7.19 -16.79 30.98
N GLY A 183 7.33 -17.11 32.28
CA GLY A 183 6.54 -16.51 33.35
C GLY A 183 6.63 -14.98 33.42
N HIS A 184 7.84 -14.42 33.25
CA HIS A 184 8.03 -12.97 33.21
C HIS A 184 7.34 -12.30 32.01
N CYS A 185 7.25 -12.97 30.86
CA CYS A 185 6.52 -12.47 29.71
C CYS A 185 5.01 -12.45 29.95
N LYS A 186 4.48 -13.51 30.59
CA LYS A 186 3.07 -13.60 30.97
C LYS A 186 2.69 -12.49 31.96
N ASN A 187 3.54 -12.21 32.95
CA ASN A 187 3.30 -11.14 33.92
C ASN A 187 3.29 -9.74 33.29
N LEU A 188 4.10 -9.51 32.24
CA LEU A 188 4.13 -8.24 31.51
C LEU A 188 2.98 -8.09 30.50
N GLU A 189 2.34 -9.17 30.06
CA GLU A 189 1.33 -9.14 28.98
C GLU A 189 0.19 -8.13 29.25
N PRO A 190 -0.41 -8.04 30.45
CA PRO A 190 -1.49 -7.07 30.70
C PRO A 190 -1.04 -5.61 30.51
N GLU A 191 0.14 -5.27 31.04
CA GLU A 191 0.73 -3.93 30.88
C GLU A 191 1.03 -3.65 29.41
N TRP A 192 1.65 -4.61 28.72
CA TRP A 192 2.04 -4.49 27.31
C TRP A 192 0.83 -4.27 26.39
N MET A 193 -0.25 -5.04 26.60
CA MET A 193 -1.49 -4.92 25.83
C MET A 193 -2.24 -3.61 26.11
N SER A 194 -1.96 -2.94 27.23
CA SER A 194 -2.53 -1.63 27.55
C SER A 194 -1.80 -0.45 26.88
N LEU A 195 -0.53 -0.64 26.47
CA LEU A 195 0.32 0.41 25.90
C LEU A 195 -0.31 1.14 24.71
N PRO A 196 -0.89 0.45 23.69
CA PRO A 196 -1.41 1.15 22.52
C PRO A 196 -2.51 2.16 22.87
N LYS A 197 -3.39 1.83 23.83
CA LYS A 197 -4.48 2.70 24.30
C LYS A 197 -3.95 3.95 24.99
N LYS A 198 -2.89 3.79 25.80
CA LYS A 198 -2.22 4.84 26.57
C LYS A 198 -1.25 5.69 25.73
N SER A 199 -0.76 5.15 24.62
CA SER A 199 0.20 5.85 23.75
C SER A 199 -0.45 6.95 22.90
N LYS A 200 0.28 8.07 22.74
CA LYS A 200 -0.06 9.15 21.80
C LYS A 200 1.04 9.24 20.73
N GLY A 201 1.14 8.22 19.86
CA GLY A 201 2.07 8.24 18.72
C GLY A 201 3.23 7.24 18.77
N VAL A 202 3.16 6.23 19.65
CA VAL A 202 4.11 5.11 19.67
C VAL A 202 3.40 3.85 19.24
N LYS A 203 3.91 3.16 18.22
CA LYS A 203 3.40 1.86 17.80
C LYS A 203 3.97 0.78 18.70
N VAL A 204 3.19 -0.27 18.95
CA VAL A 204 3.57 -1.34 19.87
C VAL A 204 3.49 -2.66 19.13
N GLY A 205 4.57 -3.44 19.17
CA GLY A 205 4.68 -4.74 18.53
C GLY A 205 5.17 -5.82 19.50
N ARG A 206 5.03 -7.07 19.10
CA ARG A 206 5.60 -8.21 19.83
C ARG A 206 6.10 -9.27 18.85
N VAL A 207 7.21 -9.91 19.19
CA VAL A 207 7.85 -10.98 18.41
C VAL A 207 7.97 -12.21 19.30
N ASP A 208 7.40 -13.33 18.84
CA ASP A 208 7.61 -14.62 19.48
C ASP A 208 8.92 -15.23 18.98
N CYS A 209 9.92 -15.27 19.85
CA CYS A 209 11.25 -15.78 19.54
C CYS A 209 11.33 -17.30 19.45
N THR A 210 10.30 -18.02 19.88
CA THR A 210 10.24 -19.47 19.66
C THR A 210 9.96 -19.81 18.20
N SER A 211 9.16 -18.96 17.54
CA SER A 211 8.78 -19.07 16.13
C SER A 211 9.70 -18.27 15.19
N HIS A 212 10.36 -17.21 15.68
CA HIS A 212 11.17 -16.28 14.88
C HIS A 212 12.60 -16.11 15.42
N GLN A 213 13.32 -17.22 15.61
CA GLN A 213 14.65 -17.24 16.22
C GLN A 213 15.67 -16.34 15.51
N SER A 214 15.73 -16.36 14.17
CA SER A 214 16.68 -15.56 13.39
C SER A 214 16.47 -14.05 13.59
N LEU A 215 15.22 -13.60 13.64
CA LEU A 215 14.88 -12.19 13.91
C LEU A 215 15.31 -11.78 15.32
N CYS A 216 15.10 -12.65 16.31
CA CYS A 216 15.54 -12.39 17.68
C CYS A 216 17.06 -12.39 17.83
N ALA A 217 17.76 -13.30 17.13
CA ALA A 217 19.21 -13.33 17.08
C ALA A 217 19.80 -12.07 16.43
N GLN A 218 19.17 -11.57 15.35
CA GLN A 218 19.57 -10.31 14.68
C GLN A 218 19.58 -9.12 15.65
N PHE A 219 18.62 -9.08 16.58
CA PHE A 219 18.53 -8.04 17.61
C PHE A 219 19.24 -8.41 18.93
N ASN A 220 20.08 -9.46 18.92
CA ASN A 220 20.87 -9.90 20.07
C ASN A 220 20.02 -10.15 21.33
N VAL A 221 18.83 -10.73 21.16
CA VAL A 221 17.94 -11.07 22.28
C VAL A 221 18.51 -12.28 23.02
N LYS A 222 18.97 -12.04 24.26
CA LYS A 222 19.61 -13.07 25.12
C LYS A 222 18.71 -13.63 26.22
N GLY A 223 17.54 -13.03 26.43
CA GLY A 223 16.62 -13.42 27.49
C GLY A 223 15.23 -12.85 27.25
N TYR A 224 14.25 -13.32 28.01
CA TYR A 224 12.85 -12.93 27.81
C TYR A 224 12.21 -12.37 29.10
N PRO A 225 11.36 -11.32 29.00
CA PRO A 225 11.19 -10.47 27.81
C PRO A 225 12.39 -9.53 27.61
N THR A 226 12.75 -9.27 26.35
CA THR A 226 13.56 -8.11 25.96
C THR A 226 12.65 -7.07 25.31
N ILE A 227 12.77 -5.82 25.74
CA ILE A 227 11.99 -4.71 25.20
C ILE A 227 12.95 -3.77 24.48
N LEU A 228 12.70 -3.54 23.20
CA LEU A 228 13.46 -2.61 22.37
C LEU A 228 12.60 -1.42 21.96
N LEU A 229 13.21 -0.24 22.00
CA LEU A 229 12.68 0.98 21.40
C LEU A 229 13.38 1.25 20.08
N PHE A 230 12.57 1.36 19.03
CA PHE A 230 12.98 1.75 17.69
C PHE A 230 12.50 3.18 17.45
N ASN A 231 13.42 4.13 17.43
CA ASN A 231 13.09 5.53 17.20
C ASN A 231 12.72 5.83 15.74
N LYS A 232 12.13 7.01 15.53
CA LYS A 232 11.95 7.61 14.20
C LYS A 232 13.30 7.67 13.46
N GLY A 233 13.27 7.61 12.13
CA GLY A 233 14.44 7.48 11.27
C GLY A 233 14.88 6.03 11.09
N GLU A 234 16.19 5.83 10.91
CA GLU A 234 16.80 4.52 10.66
C GLU A 234 16.62 3.55 11.84
N LYS A 235 16.14 2.35 11.53
CA LYS A 235 15.85 1.30 12.51
C LYS A 235 16.59 0.02 12.16
N ASN A 236 17.62 -0.27 12.93
CA ASN A 236 18.44 -1.48 12.80
C ASN A 236 18.95 -1.90 14.19
N PRO A 237 19.65 -3.05 14.32
CA PRO A 237 20.16 -3.50 15.62
C PRO A 237 21.10 -2.52 16.34
N LYS A 238 21.79 -1.63 15.61
CA LYS A 238 22.68 -0.62 16.18
C LYS A 238 21.91 0.60 16.74
N THR A 239 20.75 0.92 16.17
CA THR A 239 19.93 2.08 16.58
C THR A 239 18.82 1.74 17.57
N ALA A 240 18.51 0.45 17.73
CA ALA A 240 17.54 -0.05 18.72
C ALA A 240 18.06 0.13 20.15
N MET A 241 17.21 0.64 21.04
CA MET A 241 17.58 0.91 22.44
C MET A 241 16.93 -0.11 23.38
N ASN A 242 17.73 -0.73 24.23
CA ASN A 242 17.23 -1.60 25.29
C ASN A 242 16.44 -0.79 26.34
N TYR A 243 15.33 -1.35 26.79
CA TYR A 243 14.62 -0.90 27.98
C TYR A 243 14.87 -1.84 29.16
N GLU A 244 15.45 -1.30 30.22
CA GLU A 244 15.84 -2.05 31.43
C GLU A 244 15.09 -1.59 32.70
N GLY A 245 14.09 -0.71 32.54
CA GLY A 245 13.32 -0.16 33.66
C GLY A 245 12.16 -1.05 34.14
N GLN A 246 11.31 -0.47 34.98
CA GLN A 246 10.13 -1.12 35.55
C GLN A 246 9.11 -1.54 34.48
N ARG A 247 8.56 -2.75 34.60
CA ARG A 247 7.68 -3.34 33.56
C ARG A 247 6.23 -2.85 33.64
N THR A 248 6.01 -1.58 33.99
CA THR A 248 4.69 -0.93 33.94
C THR A 248 4.51 -0.21 32.61
N ALA A 249 3.27 -0.09 32.14
CA ALA A 249 2.98 0.65 30.92
C ALA A 249 3.38 2.13 31.03
N ALA A 250 3.31 2.72 32.23
CA ALA A 250 3.67 4.11 32.45
C ALA A 250 5.18 4.33 32.26
N ASP A 251 6.01 3.48 32.86
CA ASP A 251 7.47 3.59 32.78
C ASP A 251 8.01 3.30 31.38
N ILE A 252 7.43 2.30 30.69
CA ILE A 252 7.79 1.98 29.31
C ILE A 252 7.44 3.13 28.37
N LEU A 253 6.26 3.76 28.52
CA LEU A 253 5.88 4.94 27.72
C LEU A 253 6.71 6.17 28.07
N ALA A 254 7.06 6.35 29.34
CA ALA A 254 7.94 7.44 29.77
C ALA A 254 9.33 7.30 29.12
N PHE A 255 9.86 6.09 29.02
CA PHE A 255 11.10 5.81 28.31
C PHE A 255 10.98 6.13 26.81
N ALA A 256 9.91 5.67 26.16
CA ALA A 256 9.67 5.98 24.75
C ALA A 256 9.59 7.50 24.52
N LYS A 257 8.85 8.22 25.36
CA LYS A 257 8.71 9.68 25.30
C LYS A 257 10.03 10.41 25.56
N LYS A 258 10.82 9.99 26.56
CA LYS A 258 12.13 10.56 26.87
C LYS A 258 13.09 10.44 25.69
N ASN A 259 12.98 9.36 24.92
CA ASN A 259 13.82 9.07 23.78
C ASN A 259 13.20 9.50 22.43
N ASP A 260 12.01 10.12 22.43
CA ASP A 260 11.47 10.74 21.23
C ASP A 260 12.31 11.99 20.93
N LYS A 261 13.34 11.80 20.09
CA LYS A 261 14.29 12.86 19.75
C LYS A 261 13.52 14.05 19.16
N ALA A 262 13.72 15.22 19.75
CA ALA A 262 13.34 16.47 19.11
C ALA A 262 14.01 16.55 17.73
N LEU A 263 13.39 17.29 16.82
CA LEU A 263 14.02 17.57 15.54
C LEU A 263 15.41 18.18 15.78
N SER A 264 16.41 17.65 15.08
CA SER A 264 17.73 18.27 15.06
C SER A 264 17.61 19.72 14.58
N PRO A 265 18.47 20.63 15.07
CA PRO A 265 18.51 21.99 14.56
C PRO A 265 18.69 22.02 13.03
N PRO A 266 18.16 23.05 12.35
CA PRO A 266 18.37 23.21 10.91
C PRO A 266 19.86 23.27 10.58
N THR A 267 20.30 22.43 9.65
CA THR A 267 21.70 22.41 9.19
C THR A 267 21.83 23.25 7.93
N HIS A 268 22.90 24.03 7.81
CA HIS A 268 23.21 24.74 6.56
C HIS A 268 23.70 23.71 5.56
N ALA A 269 23.02 23.59 4.42
CA ALA A 269 23.41 22.73 3.32
C ALA A 269 23.87 23.61 2.17
N THR A 270 25.15 23.53 1.87
CA THR A 270 25.81 24.21 0.76
C THR A 270 26.13 23.25 -0.38
N LEU A 271 26.24 21.95 -0.08
CA LEU A 271 26.56 20.89 -1.04
C LEU A 271 25.51 19.77 -1.07
N VAL A 272 25.38 19.08 -2.20
CA VAL A 272 24.53 17.91 -2.41
C VAL A 272 24.97 16.77 -1.49
N ALA A 273 26.27 16.63 -1.22
CA ALA A 273 26.79 15.65 -0.28
C ALA A 273 26.22 15.88 1.14
N GLU A 274 26.16 17.13 1.59
CA GLU A 274 25.60 17.50 2.90
C GLU A 274 24.09 17.24 2.94
N LEU A 275 23.37 17.56 1.86
CA LEU A 275 21.97 17.18 1.72
C LEU A 275 21.80 15.66 1.81
N LYS A 276 22.58 14.87 1.06
CA LYS A 276 22.46 13.40 1.08
C LYS A 276 22.74 12.81 2.46
N GLU A 277 23.72 13.34 3.18
CA GLU A 277 24.05 12.88 4.53
C GLU A 277 22.92 13.24 5.52
N LYS A 278 22.50 14.51 5.55
CA LYS A 278 21.60 15.05 6.58
C LYS A 278 20.12 14.87 6.25
N CYS A 279 19.75 14.77 4.98
CA CYS A 279 18.41 14.51 4.47
C CYS A 279 18.22 13.05 4.00
N SER A 280 19.02 12.10 4.51
CA SER A 280 18.91 10.66 4.23
C SER A 280 17.60 10.02 4.73
N GLY A 281 16.85 10.74 5.57
CA GLY A 281 15.54 10.33 6.06
C GLY A 281 14.44 10.34 5.00
N PRO A 282 13.24 9.87 5.35
CA PRO A 282 12.14 9.68 4.41
C PRO A 282 11.45 11.01 4.02
N LEU A 283 11.79 12.11 4.70
CA LEU A 283 11.40 13.47 4.42
C LEU A 283 12.49 14.40 4.97
N CYS A 284 12.87 15.41 4.22
CA CYS A 284 13.67 16.54 4.67
C CYS A 284 12.95 17.83 4.28
N LEU A 285 12.90 18.80 5.17
CA LEU A 285 12.42 20.13 4.84
C LEU A 285 13.64 21.00 4.56
N LEU A 286 13.84 21.37 3.29
CA LEU A 286 14.88 22.28 2.85
C LEU A 286 14.29 23.68 2.73
N PHE A 287 14.85 24.61 3.50
CA PHE A 287 14.45 26.01 3.53
C PHE A 287 15.41 26.87 2.71
N PHE A 288 14.88 27.86 1.99
CA PHE A 288 15.68 28.83 1.26
C PHE A 288 15.46 30.21 1.86
N PHE A 289 16.53 30.79 2.43
CA PHE A 289 16.46 32.07 3.13
C PHE A 289 17.25 33.15 2.41
N LYS A 290 16.69 34.37 2.38
CA LYS A 290 17.50 35.53 2.00
C LYS A 290 18.58 35.73 3.06
N PRO A 291 19.82 36.07 2.68
CA PRO A 291 20.87 36.37 3.65
C PRO A 291 20.45 37.40 4.71
N SER A 292 19.68 38.42 4.29
CA SER A 292 19.16 39.48 5.17
C SER A 292 18.17 39.01 6.23
N THR A 293 17.46 37.90 6.02
CA THR A 293 16.44 37.37 6.95
C THR A 293 16.84 36.03 7.59
N LYS A 294 18.10 35.61 7.40
CA LYS A 294 18.64 34.33 7.88
C LYS A 294 18.38 34.11 9.37
N GLU A 295 18.82 35.05 10.22
CA GLU A 295 18.79 34.86 11.67
C GLU A 295 17.35 34.79 12.24
N GLU A 296 16.44 35.62 11.72
CA GLU A 296 15.03 35.60 12.09
C GLU A 296 14.36 34.27 11.72
N ASN A 297 14.60 33.80 10.49
CA ASN A 297 14.07 32.53 10.01
C ASN A 297 14.66 31.34 10.77
N LEU A 298 15.97 31.34 11.07
CA LEU A 298 16.60 30.31 11.88
C LEU A 298 16.07 30.28 13.31
N LYS A 299 15.79 31.43 13.92
CA LYS A 299 15.14 31.49 15.24
C LYS A 299 13.76 30.85 15.20
N THR A 300 12.98 31.13 14.14
CA THR A 300 11.67 30.52 13.91
C THR A 300 11.78 29.00 13.76
N LEU A 301 12.74 28.51 12.96
CA LEU A 301 12.96 27.08 12.77
C LEU A 301 13.47 26.37 14.02
N LYS A 302 14.40 26.97 14.78
CA LYS A 302 14.89 26.38 16.05
C LYS A 302 13.75 26.24 17.06
N ASN A 303 12.86 27.24 17.15
CA ASN A 303 11.65 27.17 17.97
C ASN A 303 10.62 26.14 17.45
N PHE A 304 10.54 25.96 16.14
CA PHE A 304 9.76 24.87 15.55
C PHE A 304 10.36 23.51 15.93
N ALA A 305 11.67 23.31 15.70
CA ALA A 305 12.38 22.07 15.96
C ALA A 305 12.30 21.64 17.44
N SER A 306 12.44 22.59 18.38
CA SER A 306 12.37 22.31 19.81
C SER A 306 10.97 21.90 20.30
N LYS A 307 9.91 22.24 19.55
CA LYS A 307 8.51 21.97 19.89
C LYS A 307 7.91 20.79 19.13
N HIS A 308 8.64 20.21 18.20
CA HIS A 308 8.15 19.13 17.35
C HIS A 308 9.11 17.94 17.39
N THR A 309 8.52 16.75 17.53
CA THR A 309 9.23 15.49 17.32
C THR A 309 8.73 14.91 16.02
N ALA A 310 9.60 14.83 15.02
CA ALA A 310 9.16 14.38 13.72
C ALA A 310 10.27 13.61 12.98
N PRO A 311 9.88 12.70 12.09
CA PRO A 311 10.80 11.81 11.38
C PRO A 311 11.38 12.45 10.11
N PHE A 312 11.64 13.75 10.16
CA PHE A 312 12.19 14.47 9.03
C PHE A 312 13.34 15.36 9.47
N ALA A 313 14.28 15.59 8.57
CA ALA A 313 15.39 16.51 8.83
C ALA A 313 15.00 17.95 8.47
N LEU A 314 15.72 18.91 9.05
CA LEU A 314 15.62 20.32 8.72
C LEU A 314 16.96 20.74 8.14
N ALA A 315 16.96 21.29 6.93
CA ALA A 315 18.14 21.84 6.26
C ALA A 315 17.80 23.21 5.68
N TYR A 316 18.78 24.08 5.50
CA TYR A 316 18.58 25.36 4.83
C TYR A 316 19.73 25.71 3.89
N SER A 317 19.44 26.44 2.81
CA SER A 317 20.40 27.10 1.94
C SER A 317 20.10 28.59 1.93
N LEU A 318 21.12 29.43 1.73
CA LEU A 318 20.90 30.84 1.43
C LEU A 318 20.67 31.02 -0.07
N VAL A 319 19.84 32.00 -0.39
CA VAL A 319 19.57 32.38 -1.79
C VAL A 319 20.87 32.79 -2.46
N GLY A 320 21.16 32.21 -3.62
CA GLY A 320 22.37 32.43 -4.41
C GLY A 320 23.54 31.49 -4.11
N GLU A 321 23.50 30.70 -3.03
CA GLU A 321 24.55 29.68 -2.79
C GLU A 321 24.40 28.48 -3.73
N ASN A 322 23.16 28.16 -4.10
CA ASN A 322 22.81 27.00 -4.93
C ASN A 322 21.70 27.34 -5.94
N GLU A 323 22.01 28.22 -6.89
CA GLU A 323 21.04 28.69 -7.89
C GLU A 323 20.43 27.54 -8.71
N GLN A 324 21.20 26.47 -8.95
CA GLN A 324 20.70 25.30 -9.67
C GLN A 324 19.55 24.62 -8.91
N TRP A 325 19.62 24.54 -7.58
CA TRP A 325 18.53 23.98 -6.76
C TRP A 325 17.30 24.88 -6.80
N GLU A 326 17.50 26.19 -6.74
CA GLU A 326 16.42 27.18 -6.84
C GLU A 326 15.68 27.05 -8.18
N ARG A 327 16.43 26.88 -9.29
CA ARG A 327 15.87 26.63 -10.63
C ARG A 327 15.11 25.30 -10.70
N VAL A 328 15.72 24.20 -10.25
CA VAL A 328 15.10 22.85 -10.25
C VAL A 328 13.80 22.83 -9.44
N PHE A 329 13.78 23.51 -8.29
CA PHE A 329 12.59 23.58 -7.45
C PHE A 329 11.60 24.69 -7.88
N GLY A 330 11.96 25.51 -8.87
CA GLY A 330 11.10 26.57 -9.41
C GLY A 330 10.82 27.70 -8.42
N LEU A 331 11.78 28.03 -7.56
CA LEU A 331 11.61 29.01 -6.49
C LEU A 331 11.74 30.44 -7.03
N LYS A 332 10.75 31.29 -6.70
CA LYS A 332 10.71 32.70 -7.12
C LYS A 332 10.56 33.68 -5.96
N GLU A 333 10.00 33.21 -4.85
CA GLU A 333 9.73 33.99 -3.66
C GLU A 333 10.42 33.36 -2.46
N PHE A 334 10.88 34.18 -1.53
CA PHE A 334 11.63 33.73 -0.36
C PHE A 334 11.13 34.44 0.91
N PRO A 335 11.06 33.75 2.06
CA PRO A 335 11.58 32.40 2.28
C PRO A 335 10.71 31.29 1.65
N ALA A 336 11.36 30.27 1.10
CA ALA A 336 10.71 29.12 0.48
C ALA A 336 11.00 27.82 1.24
N VAL A 337 10.13 26.83 1.09
CA VAL A 337 10.27 25.51 1.72
C VAL A 337 10.00 24.42 0.68
N VAL A 338 10.88 23.42 0.65
CA VAL A 338 10.74 22.23 -0.18
C VAL A 338 10.78 20.99 0.70
N GLY A 339 9.75 20.16 0.61
CA GLY A 339 9.78 18.80 1.16
C GLY A 339 10.50 17.86 0.19
N LEU A 340 11.60 17.26 0.63
CA LEU A 340 12.46 16.40 -0.18
C LEU A 340 12.44 14.96 0.32
N ASN A 341 12.42 14.01 -0.62
CA ASN A 341 12.80 12.63 -0.38
C ASN A 341 13.83 12.25 -1.43
N LEU A 342 15.12 12.38 -1.08
CA LEU A 342 16.24 12.13 -1.97
C LEU A 342 16.30 10.67 -2.42
N ALA A 343 16.02 9.72 -1.51
CA ALA A 343 16.04 8.30 -1.83
C ALA A 343 15.00 7.91 -2.91
N LYS A 344 13.87 8.63 -2.96
CA LYS A 344 12.84 8.42 -3.99
C LYS A 344 12.97 9.37 -5.18
N GLY A 345 13.92 10.31 -5.17
CA GLY A 345 14.06 11.34 -6.20
C GLY A 345 12.79 12.17 -6.38
N VAL A 346 12.11 12.54 -5.29
CA VAL A 346 10.89 13.37 -5.34
C VAL A 346 10.98 14.56 -4.41
N TYR A 347 10.34 15.66 -4.80
CA TYR A 347 10.24 16.89 -4.03
C TYR A 347 8.82 17.47 -4.07
N LEU A 348 8.52 18.39 -3.17
CA LEU A 348 7.27 19.12 -3.14
C LEU A 348 7.53 20.54 -2.60
N PRO A 349 7.30 21.61 -3.37
CA PRO A 349 7.39 22.96 -2.85
C PRO A 349 6.16 23.33 -2.01
N LEU A 350 6.35 24.19 -1.02
CA LEU A 350 5.27 24.85 -0.30
C LEU A 350 4.74 26.01 -1.16
N ASN A 351 3.52 25.85 -1.70
CA ASN A 351 2.91 26.83 -2.61
C ASN A 351 2.11 27.94 -1.90
N SER A 352 2.38 28.18 -0.61
CA SER A 352 1.72 29.20 0.20
C SER A 352 2.77 30.02 0.94
N GLU A 353 2.40 31.19 1.45
CA GLU A 353 3.29 31.99 2.27
C GLU A 353 3.93 31.20 3.42
N PHE A 354 5.18 31.53 3.73
CA PHE A 354 5.90 30.92 4.83
C PHE A 354 5.32 31.40 6.16
N SER A 355 4.54 30.53 6.80
CA SER A 355 4.02 30.74 8.14
C SER A 355 4.04 29.43 8.93
N LYS A 356 4.03 29.54 10.26
CA LYS A 356 3.97 28.37 11.15
C LYS A 356 2.73 27.52 10.87
N GLU A 357 1.60 28.14 10.54
CA GLU A 357 0.36 27.42 10.24
C GLU A 357 0.47 26.64 8.93
N ASN A 358 0.95 27.30 7.87
CA ASN A 358 1.09 26.69 6.55
C ASN A 358 2.13 25.58 6.56
N LEU A 359 3.27 25.77 7.23
CA LEU A 359 4.29 24.74 7.41
C LEU A 359 3.72 23.49 8.10
N ASN A 360 2.90 23.68 9.14
CA ASN A 360 2.26 22.56 9.83
C ASN A 360 1.25 21.80 8.95
N LYS A 361 0.44 22.53 8.16
CA LYS A 361 -0.49 21.92 7.20
C LYS A 361 0.26 21.13 6.13
N PHE A 362 1.35 21.70 5.63
CA PHE A 362 2.22 21.11 4.62
C PHE A 362 2.88 19.81 5.09
N VAL A 363 3.52 19.84 6.26
CA VAL A 363 4.11 18.63 6.86
C VAL A 363 3.04 17.55 7.05
N LYS A 364 1.85 17.91 7.57
CA LYS A 364 0.75 16.95 7.75
C LYS A 364 0.25 16.36 6.43
N SER A 365 0.18 17.13 5.34
CA SER A 365 -0.27 16.62 4.04
C SER A 365 0.71 15.60 3.47
N ILE A 366 2.02 15.82 3.61
CA ILE A 366 3.07 14.88 3.21
C ILE A 366 3.00 13.61 4.07
N LEU A 367 3.02 13.75 5.39
CA LEU A 367 3.03 12.61 6.32
C LEU A 367 1.76 11.75 6.25
N SER A 368 0.64 12.32 5.83
CA SER A 368 -0.62 11.57 5.62
C SER A 368 -0.73 10.91 4.25
N GLY A 369 0.25 11.11 3.36
CA GLY A 369 0.23 10.58 1.99
C GLY A 369 -0.82 11.25 1.09
N LYS A 370 -1.37 12.39 1.50
CA LYS A 370 -2.35 13.16 0.70
C LYS A 370 -1.67 14.02 -0.36
N ALA A 371 -0.42 14.41 -0.13
CA ALA A 371 0.37 15.16 -1.08
C ALA A 371 1.12 14.22 -2.03
N THR A 372 1.13 14.55 -3.32
CA THR A 372 1.90 13.82 -4.34
C THR A 372 3.13 14.65 -4.68
N GLY A 373 4.31 14.04 -4.54
CA GLY A 373 5.58 14.69 -4.88
C GLY A 373 5.79 14.76 -6.40
N ILE A 374 6.57 15.74 -6.81
CA ILE A 374 7.07 15.93 -8.17
C ILE A 374 8.38 15.14 -8.30
N LYS A 375 8.57 14.42 -9.41
CA LYS A 375 9.82 13.71 -9.68
C LYS A 375 10.93 14.73 -9.97
N LEU A 376 12.10 14.57 -9.37
CA LEU A 376 13.29 15.31 -9.82
C LEU A 376 13.61 14.85 -11.25
N SER A 377 13.46 15.76 -12.21
CA SER A 377 13.83 15.53 -13.61
C SER A 377 15.33 15.52 -13.80
N ASP A 378 16.03 16.34 -13.01
CA ASP A 378 17.46 16.56 -13.05
C ASP A 378 18.03 16.30 -11.65
N ASP A 379 19.22 15.70 -11.61
CA ASP A 379 19.94 15.56 -10.35
C ASP A 379 20.33 16.94 -9.82
N LEU A 380 20.23 17.10 -8.50
CA LEU A 380 20.82 18.25 -7.81
C LEU A 380 22.34 18.18 -8.00
N LYS A 381 22.93 19.30 -8.38
CA LYS A 381 24.37 19.50 -8.59
C LYS A 381 24.86 20.63 -7.70
N ASP A 382 26.14 20.61 -7.39
CA ASP A 382 26.78 21.72 -6.69
C ASP A 382 27.10 22.82 -7.70
N THR A 383 27.02 24.10 -7.28
CA THR A 383 27.29 25.25 -8.17
C THR A 383 28.70 25.20 -8.80
N ASN A 384 29.63 24.45 -8.21
CA ASN A 384 30.99 24.27 -8.71
C ASN A 384 31.15 23.14 -9.77
N ASP A 385 30.11 22.35 -10.02
CA ASP A 385 30.14 21.25 -11.02
C ASP A 385 29.85 21.72 -12.46
N GLU A 386 29.60 23.02 -12.68
CA GLU A 386 29.34 23.64 -13.99
C GLU A 386 30.57 24.36 -14.60
N LEU A 387 31.78 24.17 -14.05
CA LEU A 387 33.04 24.74 -14.58
C LEU A 387 33.95 23.70 -15.27
#